data_AF-A0A941Z4I1-F1
#
_entry.id   AF-A0A941Z4I1-F1
#
_cell.length_a   1.000
_cell.length_b   1.000
_cell.length_c   1.000
_cell.angle_alpha   90.00
_cell.angle_beta   90.00
_cell.angle_gamma   90.00
#
_symmetry.space_group_name_H-M   'P 1'
#
loop_
_entity.id
_entity.type
_entity.pdbx_description
1 polymer ?
#
loop_
_entity_poly.entity_id
_entity_poly.type
_entity_poly.pdbx_seq_one_letter_code
_entity_poly.pdbx_strand_id
1 'polypeptide(L)'
;TAYPSASNGNALAFVDLRDARIVGGSPAGGGATITDAYASVLAGVGVRVQGAGTTARTSAAAAAQAEQARSAVSGVNLDEEAARLIQFQQSYQAAAKILQVAQSVFDTLLQSTGS
;
A
#
# COMPACT_ATOMS: atom_id res chain seq x y z
N THR A 1 55.21 49.94 -16.95
CA THR A 1 54.00 50.32 -16.19
C THR A 1 53.50 49.08 -15.48
N ALA A 2 53.85 48.91 -14.21
CA ALA A 2 53.54 47.70 -13.45
C ALA A 2 52.09 47.76 -12.97
N TYR A 3 51.26 46.82 -13.41
CA TYR A 3 49.89 46.69 -12.94
C TYR A 3 49.92 46.37 -11.44
N PRO A 4 49.23 47.13 -10.57
CA PRO A 4 49.15 46.79 -9.17
C PRO A 4 48.50 45.42 -9.07
N SER A 5 49.09 44.55 -8.26
CA SER A 5 48.54 43.25 -7.84
C SER A 5 47.02 43.26 -7.88
N ALA A 6 46.45 42.52 -8.83
CA ALA A 6 45.01 42.26 -8.89
C ALA A 6 44.57 41.75 -7.51
N SER A 7 43.83 42.58 -6.78
CA SER A 7 43.50 42.39 -5.37
C SER A 7 42.71 41.09 -5.16
N ASN A 8 43.42 40.02 -4.86
CA ASN A 8 42.90 38.69 -4.55
C ASN A 8 42.63 38.49 -3.06
N GLY A 9 42.86 39.51 -2.22
CA GLY A 9 42.61 39.47 -0.78
C GLY A 9 41.17 39.10 -0.41
N ASN A 10 40.18 39.59 -1.16
CA ASN A 10 38.77 39.21 -0.94
C ASN A 10 38.52 37.74 -1.29
N ALA A 11 39.13 37.24 -2.38
CA ALA A 11 39.01 35.84 -2.77
C ALA A 11 39.65 34.91 -1.73
N LEU A 12 40.80 35.30 -1.18
CA LEU A 12 41.45 34.60 -0.07
C LEU A 12 40.60 34.63 1.20
N ALA A 13 40.01 35.78 1.54
CA ALA A 13 39.10 35.89 2.68
C ALA A 13 37.86 34.98 2.56
N PHE A 14 37.34 34.78 1.34
CA PHE A 14 36.27 33.81 1.09
C PHE A 14 36.73 32.35 1.24
N VAL A 15 37.95 32.02 0.82
CA VAL A 15 38.54 30.69 1.03
C VAL A 15 38.75 30.43 2.54
N ASP A 16 39.27 31.42 3.26
CA ASP A 16 39.48 31.34 4.70
C ASP A 16 38.15 31.16 5.45
N LEU A 17 37.08 31.85 5.01
CA LEU A 17 35.75 31.70 5.59
C LEU A 17 35.15 30.31 5.33
N ARG A 18 35.40 29.72 4.15
CA ARG A 18 34.97 28.35 3.83
C ARG A 18 35.63 27.34 4.77
N ASP A 19 36.91 27.54 5.06
CA ASP A 19 37.71 26.62 5.89
C ASP A 19 37.54 26.91 7.39
N ALA A 20 36.94 28.05 7.75
CA ALA A 20 36.62 28.42 9.12
C ALA A 20 35.56 27.49 9.73
N ARG A 21 35.87 26.97 10.92
CA ARG A 21 35.04 26.00 11.66
C ARG A 21 34.04 26.71 12.57
N ILE A 22 33.11 27.44 11.97
CA ILE A 22 32.18 28.30 12.72
C ILE A 22 30.89 27.59 13.15
N VAL A 23 30.57 26.41 12.60
CA VAL A 23 29.30 25.73 12.88
C VAL A 23 29.45 24.81 14.09
N GLY A 24 28.71 25.10 15.17
CA GLY A 24 28.69 24.26 16.38
C GLY A 24 30.01 24.23 17.16
N GLY A 25 30.93 25.15 16.86
CA GLY A 25 32.20 25.31 17.55
C GLY A 25 32.11 26.19 18.79
N SER A 26 33.11 26.09 19.66
CA SER A 26 33.31 26.97 20.82
C SER A 26 34.48 27.92 20.55
N PRO A 27 34.55 29.10 21.19
CA PRO A 27 35.74 29.97 21.15
C PRO A 27 37.04 29.28 21.62
N ALA A 28 36.96 28.15 22.34
CA ALA A 28 38.12 27.32 22.70
C ALA A 28 38.58 26.35 21.58
N GLY A 29 37.94 26.38 20.41
CA GLY A 29 38.15 25.45 19.30
C GLY A 29 37.02 24.41 19.17
N GLY A 30 37.06 23.65 18.08
CA GLY A 30 35.98 22.73 17.68
C GLY A 30 35.02 23.35 16.65
N GLY A 31 33.98 22.60 16.28
CA GLY A 31 33.01 22.99 15.24
C GLY A 31 33.30 22.35 13.88
N ALA A 32 32.42 22.57 12.90
CA ALA A 32 32.53 22.08 11.53
C ALA A 32 32.62 23.26 10.56
N THR A 33 33.21 23.04 9.39
CA THR A 33 33.08 24.00 8.29
C THR A 33 31.62 24.09 7.84
N ILE A 34 31.24 25.18 7.17
CA ILE A 34 29.90 25.31 6.60
C ILE A 34 29.61 24.15 5.63
N THR A 35 30.61 23.74 4.85
CA THR A 35 30.49 22.63 3.90
C THR A 35 30.26 21.29 4.60
N ASP A 36 31.01 20.99 5.66
CA ASP A 36 30.84 19.76 6.44
C ASP A 36 29.46 19.70 7.10
N ALA A 37 29.03 20.82 7.70
CA ALA A 37 27.72 20.92 8.32
C ALA A 37 26.59 20.72 7.30
N TYR A 38 26.71 21.35 6.13
CA TYR A 38 25.75 21.19 5.03
C TYR A 38 25.68 19.74 4.53
N ALA A 39 26.83 19.10 4.32
CA ALA A 39 26.90 17.69 3.92
C ALA A 39 26.24 16.77 4.97
N SER A 40 26.45 17.05 6.26
CA SER A 40 25.83 16.27 7.35
C SER A 40 24.31 16.40 7.38
N VAL A 41 23.77 17.59 7.12
CA VAL A 41 22.32 17.83 7.04
C VAL A 41 21.74 17.09 5.84
N LEU A 42 22.37 17.20 4.67
CA LEU A 42 21.93 16.47 3.47
C LEU A 42 21.96 14.95 3.69
N ALA A 43 23.01 14.42 4.30
CA ALA A 43 23.09 13.00 4.64
C ALA A 43 21.95 12.60 5.60
N GLY A 44 21.68 13.42 6.62
CA GLY A 44 20.57 13.20 7.56
C GLY A 44 19.20 13.22 6.88
N VAL A 45 18.97 14.14 5.94
CA VAL A 45 17.75 14.17 5.11
C VAL A 45 17.67 12.90 4.25
N GLY A 46 18.76 12.49 3.61
CA GLY A 46 18.82 11.27 2.80
C GLY A 46 18.43 10.02 3.58
N VAL A 47 18.96 9.86 4.80
CA VAL A 47 18.60 8.75 5.69
C VAL A 47 17.12 8.79 6.06
N ARG A 48 16.57 9.97 6.38
CA ARG A 48 15.15 10.13 6.70
C ARG A 48 14.25 9.79 5.51
N VAL A 49 14.60 10.24 4.31
CA VAL A 49 13.86 9.93 3.08
C VAL A 49 13.88 8.43 2.81
N GLN A 50 15.04 7.79 2.92
CA GLN A 50 15.17 6.34 2.74
C GLN A 50 14.33 5.56 3.76
N GLY A 51 14.38 5.96 5.04
CA GLY A 51 13.57 5.36 6.10
C GLY A 51 12.06 5.53 5.89
N ALA A 52 11.63 6.72 5.48
CA ALA A 52 10.23 6.99 5.14
C ALA A 52 9.76 6.12 3.95
N GLY A 53 10.59 6.00 2.90
CA GLY A 53 10.29 5.15 1.74
C GLY A 53 10.21 3.66 2.07
N THR A 54 11.04 3.16 2.99
CA THR A 54 10.92 1.79 3.50
C THR A 54 9.64 1.61 4.30
N THR A 55 9.34 2.52 5.23
CA THR A 55 8.11 2.47 6.04
C THR A 55 6.85 2.48 5.18
N ALA A 56 6.81 3.36 4.16
CA ALA A 56 5.70 3.45 3.22
C ALA A 56 5.48 2.13 2.46
N ARG A 57 6.56 1.48 1.98
CA ARG A 57 6.48 0.17 1.32
C ARG A 57 5.97 -0.92 2.26
N THR A 58 6.45 -0.96 3.50
CA THR A 58 5.97 -1.93 4.50
C THR A 58 4.49 -1.72 4.82
N SER A 59 4.05 -0.48 5.02
CA SER A 59 2.63 -0.16 5.25
C SER A 59 1.75 -0.53 4.06
N ALA A 60 2.21 -0.26 2.83
CA ALA A 60 1.49 -0.66 1.62
C ALA A 60 1.36 -2.19 1.50
N ALA A 61 2.43 -2.93 1.81
CA ALA A 61 2.39 -4.39 1.82
C ALA A 61 1.42 -4.92 2.90
N ALA A 62 1.43 -4.35 4.10
CA ALA A 62 0.49 -4.72 5.17
C ALA A 62 -0.97 -4.43 4.79
N ALA A 63 -1.24 -3.28 4.16
CA ALA A 63 -2.57 -2.93 3.67
C ALA A 63 -3.05 -3.90 2.58
N ALA A 64 -2.17 -4.25 1.62
CA ALA A 64 -2.49 -5.23 0.58
C ALA A 64 -2.80 -6.62 1.16
N GLN A 65 -2.03 -7.08 2.15
CA GLN A 65 -2.29 -8.33 2.85
C GLN A 65 -3.63 -8.30 3.61
N ALA A 66 -3.95 -7.18 4.27
CA ALA A 66 -5.23 -7.01 4.94
C ALA A 66 -6.41 -7.06 3.95
N GLU A 67 -6.29 -6.42 2.78
CA GLU A 67 -7.33 -6.47 1.75
C GLU A 67 -7.47 -7.88 1.15
N GLN A 68 -6.36 -8.60 0.96
CA GLN A 68 -6.39 -10.01 0.54
C GLN A 68 -7.06 -10.90 1.58
N ALA A 69 -6.73 -10.73 2.86
CA ALA A 69 -7.36 -11.48 3.95
C ALA A 69 -8.86 -11.17 4.05
N ARG A 70 -9.24 -9.90 3.91
CA ARG A 70 -10.63 -9.46 3.84
C ARG A 70 -11.34 -10.08 2.64
N SER A 71 -10.71 -10.07 1.46
CA SER A 71 -11.25 -10.68 0.24
C SER A 71 -11.28 -12.20 0.31
N ALA A 72 -10.46 -12.86 1.11
CA ALA A 72 -10.52 -14.30 1.31
C ALA A 72 -11.72 -14.71 2.18
N VAL A 73 -12.10 -13.87 3.15
CA VAL A 73 -13.26 -14.11 4.04
C VAL A 73 -14.56 -13.61 3.42
N SER A 74 -14.50 -12.48 2.72
CA SER A 74 -15.65 -11.81 2.08
C SER A 74 -15.77 -12.12 0.59
N GLY A 75 -14.87 -12.91 0.04
CA GLY A 75 -14.80 -13.25 -1.38
C GLY A 75 -15.95 -14.16 -1.75
N VAL A 76 -16.96 -13.57 -2.37
CA VAL A 76 -18.06 -14.29 -2.97
C VAL A 76 -17.52 -15.09 -4.15
N ASN A 77 -17.51 -16.41 -4.04
CA ASN A 77 -17.07 -17.27 -5.12
C ASN A 77 -18.24 -17.48 -6.09
N LEU A 78 -18.29 -16.70 -7.17
CA LEU A 78 -19.40 -16.71 -8.14
C LEU A 78 -19.63 -18.10 -8.75
N ASP A 79 -18.58 -18.93 -8.87
CA ASP A 79 -18.71 -20.31 -9.37
C ASP A 79 -19.40 -21.22 -8.34
N GLU A 80 -19.11 -21.03 -7.05
CA GLU A 80 -19.77 -21.77 -5.97
C GLU A 80 -21.21 -21.31 -5.76
N GLU A 81 -21.47 -20.00 -5.87
CA GLU A 81 -22.83 -19.47 -5.88
C GLU A 81 -23.61 -19.94 -7.12
N ALA A 82 -23.00 -19.97 -8.31
CA ALA A 82 -23.63 -20.50 -9.52
C ALA A 82 -23.95 -22.00 -9.39
N ALA A 83 -23.04 -22.80 -8.81
CA ALA A 83 -23.30 -24.20 -8.53
C ALA A 83 -24.47 -24.39 -7.55
N ARG A 84 -24.52 -23.59 -6.47
CA ARG A 84 -25.66 -23.57 -5.53
C ARG A 84 -26.95 -23.15 -6.24
N LEU A 85 -26.90 -22.17 -7.13
CA LEU A 85 -28.04 -21.70 -7.90
C LEU A 85 -28.56 -22.79 -8.84
N ILE A 86 -27.67 -23.48 -9.57
CA ILE A 86 -28.04 -24.63 -10.42
C ILE A 86 -28.65 -25.75 -9.57
N GLN A 87 -28.08 -26.05 -8.40
CA GLN A 87 -28.63 -27.03 -7.48
C GLN A 87 -30.03 -26.64 -6.99
N PHE A 88 -30.26 -25.36 -6.68
CA PHE A 88 -31.60 -24.84 -6.34
C PHE A 88 -32.59 -24.98 -7.50
N GLN A 89 -32.15 -24.73 -8.74
CA GLN A 89 -33.00 -24.92 -9.92
C GLN A 89 -33.37 -26.40 -10.11
N GLN A 90 -32.40 -27.31 -9.97
CA GLN A 90 -32.64 -28.75 -10.10
C GLN A 90 -33.57 -29.27 -9.00
N SER A 91 -33.38 -28.84 -7.75
CA SER A 91 -34.25 -29.23 -6.64
C SER A 91 -35.67 -28.68 -6.81
N TYR A 92 -35.82 -27.46 -7.32
CA TYR A 92 -37.13 -26.90 -7.65
C TYR A 92 -37.82 -27.67 -8.77
N GLN A 93 -37.10 -28.04 -9.85
CA GLN A 93 -37.64 -28.88 -10.93
C GLN A 93 -38.05 -30.28 -10.41
N ALA A 94 -37.26 -30.87 -9.52
CA ALA A 94 -37.59 -32.15 -8.90
C ALA A 94 -38.85 -32.03 -8.03
N ALA A 95 -38.96 -30.98 -7.21
CA ALA A 95 -40.14 -30.70 -6.42
C ALA A 95 -41.39 -30.50 -7.30
N ALA A 96 -41.26 -29.78 -8.41
CA ALA A 96 -42.35 -29.60 -9.38
C ALA A 96 -42.82 -30.93 -10.00
N LYS A 97 -41.88 -31.83 -10.35
CA LYS A 97 -42.23 -33.18 -10.82
C LYS A 97 -42.94 -34.00 -9.74
N ILE A 98 -42.46 -33.93 -8.49
CA ILE A 98 -43.11 -34.62 -7.37
C ILE A 98 -44.56 -34.12 -7.20
N LEU A 99 -44.79 -32.81 -7.28
CA LEU A 99 -46.14 -32.23 -7.22
C LEU A 99 -47.03 -32.70 -8.37
N GLN A 100 -46.50 -32.79 -9.59
CA GLN A 100 -47.24 -33.34 -10.74
C GLN A 100 -47.63 -34.80 -10.52
N VAL A 101 -46.70 -35.61 -10.01
CA VAL A 101 -46.98 -37.02 -9.67
C VAL A 101 -48.03 -37.11 -8.55
N ALA A 102 -47.91 -36.28 -7.51
CA ALA A 102 -48.88 -36.23 -6.42
C ALA A 102 -50.28 -35.84 -6.91
N GLN A 103 -50.39 -34.85 -7.81
CA GLN A 103 -51.66 -34.47 -8.44
C GLN A 103 -52.24 -35.63 -9.25
N SER A 104 -51.43 -36.31 -10.06
CA SER A 104 -51.89 -37.45 -10.86
C SER A 104 -52.37 -38.62 -9.99
N VAL A 105 -51.68 -38.89 -8.86
CA VAL A 105 -52.12 -39.90 -7.88
C VAL A 105 -53.44 -39.47 -7.24
N PHE A 106 -53.57 -38.20 -6.86
CA PHE A 106 -54.79 -37.66 -6.27
C PHE A 106 -55.98 -37.77 -7.23
N ASP A 107 -55.80 -37.37 -8.49
CA ASP A 107 -56.83 -37.44 -9.53
C ASP A 107 -57.26 -38.90 -9.77
N THR A 108 -56.31 -39.83 -9.80
CA THR A 108 -56.59 -41.28 -9.96
C THR A 108 -57.41 -41.82 -8.79
N LEU A 109 -57.05 -41.46 -7.56
CA LEU A 109 -57.80 -41.87 -6.36
C LEU A 109 -59.24 -41.33 -6.40
N LEU A 110 -59.42 -40.06 -6.75
CA LEU A 110 -60.72 -39.40 -6.84
C LEU A 110 -61.60 -40.07 -7.92
N GLN A 111 -61.01 -40.41 -9.06
CA GLN A 111 -61.73 -41.07 -10.16
C GLN A 111 -62.14 -42.51 -9.80
N SER A 112 -61.34 -43.23 -9.00
CA SER A 112 -61.67 -44.60 -8.56
C SER A 112 -62.69 -44.67 -7.42
N THR A 113 -62.86 -43.61 -6.63
CA THR A 113 -63.85 -43.54 -5.54
C THR A 113 -65.14 -42.80 -5.93
N GLY A 114 -65.12 -42.04 -7.03
CA GLY A 114 -66.27 -41.36 -7.61
C GLY A 114 -67.04 -42.16 -8.67
N SER A 115 -66.62 -43.39 -8.95
CA SER A 115 -67.33 -44.38 -9.79
C SER A 115 -67.89 -45.51 -8.93
#